data_AF-S9PLF4-F1
#
_entry.id   AF-S9PLF4-F1
#
_cell.length_a   1.000
_cell.length_b   1.000
_cell.length_c   1.000
_cell.angle_alpha   90.00
_cell.angle_beta   90.00
_cell.angle_gamma   90.00
#
_symmetry.space_group_name_H-M   'P 1'
#
loop_
_entity.id
_entity.type
_entity.pdbx_description
1 polymer ?
#
loop_
_entity_poly.entity_id
_entity_poly.type
_entity_poly.pdbx_seq_one_letter_code
_entity_poly.pdbx_strand_id
1 'polypeptide(L)'
;MKQELKNHQQWVAASLKGCRFKGRLTGCDFGHWPEYSSLPGYRFGAIEDCDFTEAWMDGCRIMGCDPSTLRFPKWPCFTFLDPIGRASELRDAKWPGRFGRVTVDELHTQPAPTRSLTYHAPSIAKRMETTPEELRAVIEKFDCIVY
;
A
#
# COMPACT_ATOMS: atom_id res chain seq x y z
N MET A 1 21.47 -0.96 -14.13
CA MET A 1 20.77 -1.82 -13.14
C MET A 1 19.93 -0.89 -12.26
N LYS A 2 18.60 -0.87 -12.39
CA LYS A 2 17.77 -0.09 -11.44
C LYS A 2 17.56 -0.96 -10.22
N GLN A 3 18.19 -0.62 -9.10
CA GLN A 3 18.03 -1.33 -7.83
C GLN A 3 16.57 -1.25 -7.38
N GLU A 4 16.03 -2.39 -6.97
CA GLU A 4 14.67 -2.54 -6.45
C GLU A 4 14.76 -3.25 -5.10
N LEU A 5 14.14 -2.66 -4.07
CA LEU A 5 14.07 -3.27 -2.75
C LEU A 5 12.79 -4.10 -2.67
N LYS A 6 12.95 -5.41 -2.46
CA LYS A 6 11.85 -6.38 -2.43
C LYS A 6 11.71 -6.99 -1.05
N ASN A 7 10.49 -7.04 -0.53
CA ASN A 7 10.12 -7.78 0.68
C ASN A 7 11.01 -7.47 1.90
N HIS A 8 11.48 -6.22 2.01
CA HIS A 8 12.36 -5.83 3.10
C HIS A 8 11.54 -5.44 4.32
N GLN A 9 11.25 -6.41 5.18
CA GLN A 9 10.34 -6.22 6.32
C GLN A 9 10.99 -5.63 7.58
N GLN A 10 12.30 -5.36 7.57
CA GLN A 10 12.94 -4.74 8.74
C GLN A 10 12.46 -3.29 8.98
N TRP A 11 11.79 -2.67 7.99
CA TRP A 11 11.14 -1.38 8.16
C TRP A 11 10.05 -1.39 9.25
N VAL A 12 9.37 -2.51 9.52
CA VAL A 12 8.39 -2.58 10.62
C VAL A 12 9.02 -2.63 12.01
N ALA A 13 10.35 -2.74 12.10
CA ALA A 13 11.10 -2.56 13.35
C ALA A 13 11.79 -1.19 13.44
N ALA A 14 11.68 -0.35 12.40
CA ALA A 14 12.31 0.96 12.35
C ALA A 14 11.33 2.07 12.78
N SER A 15 11.87 3.11 13.43
CA SER A 15 11.14 4.35 13.72
C SER A 15 11.53 5.41 12.68
N LEU A 16 10.62 5.72 11.77
CA LEU A 16 10.83 6.57 10.61
C LEU A 16 10.02 7.86 10.75
N LYS A 17 10.70 9.00 10.85
CA LYS A 17 10.04 10.31 10.88
C LYS A 17 10.67 11.25 9.87
N GLY A 18 9.86 11.98 9.10
CA GLY A 18 10.35 13.00 8.17
C GLY A 18 11.22 12.45 7.03
N CYS A 19 11.18 11.14 6.78
CA CYS A 19 12.04 10.48 5.80
C CYS A 19 11.47 10.61 4.39
N ARG A 20 12.35 10.74 3.39
CA ARG A 20 11.97 10.68 1.98
C ARG A 20 12.42 9.37 1.36
N PHE A 21 11.46 8.61 0.83
CA PHE A 21 11.70 7.36 0.12
C PHE A 21 11.68 7.59 -1.38
N LYS A 22 12.65 7.01 -2.08
CA LYS A 22 12.80 7.09 -3.54
C LYS A 22 13.10 5.72 -4.12
N GLY A 23 12.92 5.57 -5.43
CA GLY A 23 13.25 4.33 -6.13
C GLY A 23 12.12 3.30 -6.08
N ARG A 24 12.44 2.02 -6.32
CA ARG A 24 11.44 0.96 -6.47
C ARG A 24 11.35 0.10 -5.20
N LEU A 25 10.15 0.03 -4.63
CA LEU A 25 9.80 -0.75 -3.45
C LEU A 25 8.69 -1.74 -3.82
N THR A 26 8.91 -3.02 -3.58
CA THR A 26 7.90 -4.07 -3.84
C THR A 26 7.71 -4.92 -2.61
N GLY A 27 6.47 -5.07 -2.14
CA GLY A 27 6.15 -5.94 -1.02
C GLY A 27 6.79 -5.51 0.31
N CYS A 28 7.17 -4.24 0.47
CA CYS A 28 7.76 -3.74 1.72
C CYS A 28 6.66 -3.22 2.66
N ASP A 29 6.75 -3.59 3.94
CA ASP A 29 5.84 -3.13 4.97
C ASP A 29 6.54 -2.14 5.91
N PHE A 30 5.84 -1.08 6.30
CA PHE A 30 6.36 0.00 7.14
C PHE A 30 5.48 0.22 8.38
N GLY A 31 6.02 0.87 9.41
CA GLY A 31 5.25 1.30 10.57
C GLY A 31 5.08 0.25 11.65
N HIS A 32 4.10 0.44 12.52
CA HIS A 32 3.94 -0.37 13.73
C HIS A 32 3.19 -1.68 13.43
N TRP A 33 3.90 -2.81 13.48
CA TRP A 33 3.32 -4.15 13.36
C TRP A 33 3.97 -5.14 14.36
N PRO A 34 3.58 -5.07 15.64
CA PRO A 34 4.21 -5.86 16.70
C PRO A 34 3.95 -7.37 16.56
N GLU A 35 2.87 -7.77 15.91
CA GLU A 35 2.54 -9.18 15.66
C GLU A 35 3.41 -9.82 14.56
N TYR A 36 4.17 -9.04 13.80
CA TYR A 36 5.04 -9.57 12.74
C TYR A 36 6.15 -10.48 13.30
N SER A 37 6.67 -10.17 14.50
CA SER A 37 7.73 -10.96 15.13
C SER A 37 7.74 -10.77 16.65
N SER A 38 8.09 -11.82 17.38
CA SER A 38 8.28 -11.78 18.84
C SER A 38 9.58 -11.09 19.28
N LEU A 39 10.43 -10.66 18.34
CA LEU A 39 11.66 -9.96 18.67
C LEU A 39 11.36 -8.56 19.24
N PRO A 40 12.03 -8.12 20.32
CA PRO A 40 11.70 -6.88 21.03
C PRO A 40 11.64 -5.62 20.15
N GLY A 41 12.44 -5.58 19.07
CA GLY A 41 12.55 -4.45 18.16
C GLY A 41 11.25 -4.10 17.42
N TYR A 42 10.40 -5.08 17.10
CA TYR A 42 9.20 -4.89 16.28
C TYR A 42 8.09 -4.10 17.00
N ARG A 43 8.18 -3.96 18.33
CA ARG A 43 7.29 -3.11 19.11
C ARG A 43 7.60 -1.62 18.95
N PHE A 44 8.75 -1.27 18.38
CA PHE A 44 9.19 0.12 18.21
C PHE A 44 9.04 0.63 16.77
N GLY A 45 8.47 -0.19 15.87
CA GLY A 45 8.12 0.25 14.53
C GLY A 45 7.21 1.47 14.58
N ALA A 46 7.54 2.50 13.82
CA ALA A 46 6.75 3.72 13.71
C ALA A 46 7.02 4.40 12.37
N ILE A 47 6.01 5.09 11.85
CA ILE A 47 6.15 5.92 10.64
C ILE A 47 5.26 7.14 10.73
N GLU A 48 5.84 8.31 10.47
CA GLU A 48 5.18 9.62 10.57
C GLU A 48 5.86 10.62 9.64
N ASP A 49 5.12 11.57 9.07
CA ASP A 49 5.65 12.67 8.25
C ASP A 49 6.57 12.24 7.09
N CYS A 50 6.41 11.00 6.59
CA CYS A 50 7.26 10.45 5.53
C CYS A 50 6.70 10.75 4.13
N ASP A 51 7.62 10.84 3.17
CA ASP A 51 7.34 11.22 1.80
C ASP A 51 7.74 10.10 0.82
N PHE A 52 6.73 9.53 0.16
CA PHE A 52 6.84 8.50 -0.88
C PHE A 52 6.52 9.05 -2.28
N THR A 53 6.41 10.38 -2.47
CA THR A 53 6.01 10.95 -3.77
C THR A 53 6.96 10.65 -4.92
N GLU A 54 8.24 10.41 -4.64
CA GLU A 54 9.27 10.00 -5.61
C GLU A 54 9.50 8.47 -5.62
N ALA A 55 8.73 7.71 -4.84
CA ALA A 55 8.80 6.27 -4.78
C ALA A 55 7.88 5.62 -5.82
N TRP A 56 8.35 4.52 -6.38
CA TRP A 56 7.55 3.56 -7.10
C TRP A 56 7.22 2.43 -6.11
N MET A 57 5.95 2.10 -5.93
CA MET A 57 5.50 1.15 -4.90
C MET A 57 4.50 0.15 -5.49
N ASP A 58 4.71 -1.14 -5.21
CA ASP A 58 3.75 -2.19 -5.58
C ASP A 58 3.61 -3.24 -4.47
N GLY A 59 2.40 -3.39 -3.93
CA GLY A 59 2.10 -4.32 -2.85
C GLY A 59 2.74 -3.94 -1.51
N CYS A 60 2.98 -2.65 -1.27
CA CYS A 60 3.58 -2.16 -0.02
C CYS A 60 2.49 -1.73 0.97
N ARG A 61 2.64 -2.08 2.26
CA ARG A 61 1.71 -1.68 3.32
C ARG A 61 2.33 -0.65 4.27
N ILE A 62 1.49 0.21 4.82
CA ILE A 62 1.86 1.05 5.95
C ILE A 62 0.93 0.71 7.12
N MET A 63 1.56 0.40 8.25
CA MET A 63 0.95 -0.23 9.41
C MET A 63 0.90 0.75 10.60
N GLY A 64 -0.20 0.72 11.34
CA GLY A 64 -0.30 1.31 12.68
C GLY A 64 -0.02 2.81 12.78
N CYS A 65 -0.28 3.60 11.74
CA CYS A 65 -0.03 5.04 11.70
C CYS A 65 -1.28 5.85 11.31
N ASP A 66 -1.23 7.17 11.42
CA ASP A 66 -2.17 8.06 10.74
C ASP A 66 -1.69 8.31 9.31
N PRO A 67 -2.38 7.78 8.27
CA PRO A 67 -1.96 7.96 6.89
C PRO A 67 -2.05 9.42 6.41
N SER A 68 -2.76 10.31 7.10
CA SER A 68 -2.85 11.73 6.73
C SER A 68 -1.51 12.48 6.91
N THR A 69 -0.60 11.94 7.72
CA THR A 69 0.76 12.46 7.91
C THR A 69 1.70 12.11 6.75
N LEU A 70 1.28 11.22 5.84
CA LEU A 70 2.14 10.66 4.81
C LEU A 70 1.85 11.25 3.44
N ARG A 71 2.89 11.40 2.62
CA ARG A 71 2.74 11.78 1.21
C ARG A 71 2.89 10.55 0.33
N PHE A 72 1.79 10.10 -0.27
CA PHE A 72 1.76 8.91 -1.11
C PHE A 72 2.26 9.18 -2.55
N PRO A 73 2.75 8.15 -3.26
CA PRO A 73 3.13 8.29 -4.66
C PRO A 73 1.92 8.65 -5.52
N LYS A 74 2.22 9.36 -6.62
CA LYS A 74 1.22 9.74 -7.62
C LYS A 74 1.05 8.66 -8.68
N TRP A 75 0.01 8.79 -9.52
CA TRP A 75 -0.19 7.97 -10.71
C TRP A 75 1.14 7.81 -11.48
N PRO A 76 1.54 6.58 -11.86
CA PRO A 76 0.75 5.34 -11.97
C PRO A 76 0.69 4.47 -10.71
N CYS A 77 1.12 4.95 -9.55
CA CYS A 77 0.79 4.30 -8.28
C CYS A 77 -0.56 4.79 -7.76
N PHE A 78 -1.22 3.96 -6.96
CA PHE A 78 -2.41 4.33 -6.21
C PHE A 78 -2.42 3.64 -4.85
N THR A 79 -3.02 4.28 -3.86
CA THR A 79 -3.01 3.82 -2.47
C THR A 79 -4.42 3.76 -1.93
N PHE A 80 -4.83 2.57 -1.45
CA PHE A 80 -6.02 2.44 -0.61
C PHE A 80 -5.73 3.01 0.78
N LEU A 81 -6.60 3.88 1.27
CA LEU A 81 -6.64 4.36 2.64
C LEU A 81 -7.69 3.56 3.43
N ASP A 82 -7.30 3.08 4.60
CA ASP A 82 -8.12 2.19 5.44
C ASP A 82 -8.74 1.00 4.65
N PRO A 83 -7.90 0.18 3.98
CA PRO A 83 -8.39 -0.87 3.08
C PRO A 83 -9.31 -1.89 3.76
N ILE A 84 -9.10 -2.15 5.06
CA ILE A 84 -9.91 -3.09 5.83
C ILE A 84 -11.29 -2.48 6.14
N GLY A 85 -11.33 -1.25 6.66
CA GLY A 85 -12.59 -0.56 6.99
C GLY A 85 -13.44 -0.22 5.76
N ARG A 86 -12.79 0.04 4.62
CA ARG A 86 -13.43 0.34 3.33
C ARG A 86 -13.68 -0.89 2.47
N ALA A 87 -13.35 -2.09 2.92
CA ALA A 87 -13.44 -3.31 2.11
C ALA A 87 -14.86 -3.56 1.57
N SER A 88 -15.92 -3.31 2.35
CA SER A 88 -17.29 -3.51 1.87
C SER A 88 -17.64 -2.58 0.71
N GLU A 89 -17.38 -1.29 0.88
CA GLU A 89 -17.62 -0.26 -0.14
C GLU A 89 -16.85 -0.56 -1.43
N LEU A 90 -15.58 -0.95 -1.29
CA LEU A 90 -14.73 -1.29 -2.44
C LEU A 90 -15.23 -2.56 -3.16
N ARG A 91 -15.72 -3.58 -2.43
CA ARG A 91 -16.24 -4.82 -3.04
C ARG A 91 -17.51 -4.62 -3.85
N ASP A 92 -18.33 -3.62 -3.54
CA ASP A 92 -19.56 -3.34 -4.27
C ASP A 92 -19.30 -2.78 -5.68
N ALA A 93 -18.06 -2.37 -5.97
CA ALA A 93 -17.66 -1.88 -7.28
C ALA A 93 -17.39 -3.00 -8.29
N LYS A 94 -17.64 -2.71 -9.57
CA LYS A 94 -17.19 -3.55 -10.68
C LYS A 94 -15.74 -3.23 -11.05
N TRP A 95 -14.81 -3.96 -10.44
CA TRP A 95 -13.38 -3.87 -10.77
C TRP A 95 -13.06 -4.61 -12.08
N PRO A 96 -12.11 -4.10 -12.88
CA PRO A 96 -11.78 -4.71 -14.16
C PRO A 96 -10.84 -5.91 -13.99
N GLY A 97 -10.92 -6.83 -14.95
CA GLY A 97 -10.17 -8.08 -14.93
C GLY A 97 -10.39 -8.88 -13.65
N ARG A 98 -9.30 -9.46 -13.12
CA ARG A 98 -9.30 -10.23 -11.87
C ARG A 98 -9.02 -9.41 -10.62
N PHE A 99 -8.82 -8.10 -10.74
CA PHE A 99 -8.33 -7.28 -9.62
C PHE A 99 -9.31 -7.25 -8.44
N GLY A 100 -10.62 -7.16 -8.71
CA GLY A 100 -11.65 -7.23 -7.67
C GLY A 100 -11.56 -8.53 -6.88
N ARG A 101 -11.63 -9.66 -7.59
CA ARG A 101 -11.63 -10.99 -6.97
C ARG A 101 -10.34 -11.35 -6.23
N VAL A 102 -9.18 -10.94 -6.75
CA VAL A 102 -7.88 -11.39 -6.20
C VAL A 102 -7.34 -10.43 -5.14
N THR A 103 -7.67 -9.15 -5.23
CA THR A 103 -7.15 -8.13 -4.30
C THR A 103 -8.25 -7.54 -3.43
N VAL A 104 -9.33 -7.06 -4.03
CA VAL A 104 -10.34 -6.28 -3.32
C VAL A 104 -11.16 -7.16 -2.37
N ASP A 105 -11.54 -8.36 -2.82
CA ASP A 105 -12.25 -9.34 -2.00
C ASP A 105 -11.44 -9.74 -0.75
N GLU A 106 -10.11 -9.71 -0.85
CA GLU A 106 -9.16 -10.11 0.20
C GLU A 106 -8.68 -8.94 1.07
N LEU A 107 -9.20 -7.71 0.90
CA LEU A 107 -8.76 -6.59 1.75
C LEU A 107 -9.08 -6.79 3.23
N HIS A 108 -10.17 -7.49 3.53
CA HIS A 108 -10.58 -7.79 4.90
C HIS A 108 -9.66 -8.81 5.60
N THR A 109 -8.80 -9.53 4.86
CA THR A 109 -7.85 -10.52 5.42
C THR A 109 -6.47 -9.92 5.69
N GLN A 110 -6.28 -8.63 5.38
CA GLN A 110 -5.03 -7.93 5.70
C GLN A 110 -4.78 -7.91 7.22
N PRO A 111 -3.52 -7.85 7.67
CA PRO A 111 -3.22 -7.73 9.09
C PRO A 111 -3.91 -6.49 9.67
N ALA A 112 -4.53 -6.63 10.85
CA ALA A 112 -5.35 -5.58 11.46
C ALA A 112 -4.69 -4.19 11.54
N PRO A 113 -3.36 -4.04 11.71
CA PRO A 113 -2.72 -2.73 11.70
C PRO A 113 -2.61 -2.08 10.31
N THR A 114 -2.99 -2.70 9.20
CA THR A 114 -2.85 -2.11 7.86
C THR A 114 -3.72 -0.85 7.72
N ARG A 115 -3.06 0.30 7.53
CA ARG A 115 -3.70 1.62 7.37
C ARG A 115 -3.67 2.12 5.94
N SER A 116 -2.69 1.69 5.15
CA SER A 116 -2.71 1.91 3.72
C SER A 116 -2.01 0.79 2.95
N LEU A 117 -2.37 0.66 1.68
CA LEU A 117 -1.87 -0.38 0.78
C LEU A 117 -1.71 0.20 -0.62
N THR A 118 -0.47 0.23 -1.11
CA THR A 118 -0.10 0.90 -2.36
C THR A 118 0.23 -0.11 -3.45
N TYR A 119 -0.29 0.15 -4.65
CA TYR A 119 -0.07 -0.64 -5.84
C TYR A 119 0.42 0.20 -7.01
N HIS A 120 1.07 -0.46 -7.96
CA HIS A 120 1.44 0.13 -9.24
C HIS A 120 0.52 -0.40 -10.35
N ALA A 121 -0.27 0.48 -10.96
CA ALA A 121 -1.31 0.08 -11.91
C ALA A 121 -0.79 -0.74 -13.11
N PRO A 122 0.31 -0.38 -13.80
CA PRO A 122 0.87 -1.23 -14.86
C PRO A 122 1.33 -2.62 -14.38
N SER A 123 1.82 -2.73 -13.14
CA SER A 123 2.19 -4.05 -12.58
C SER A 123 0.96 -4.90 -12.32
N ILE A 124 -0.12 -4.28 -11.82
CA ILE A 124 -1.42 -4.91 -11.56
C ILE A 124 -2.06 -5.35 -12.88
N ALA A 125 -2.13 -4.45 -13.86
CA ALA A 125 -2.71 -4.69 -15.18
C ALA A 125 -2.13 -5.96 -15.83
N LYS A 126 -0.79 -6.09 -15.80
CA LYS A 126 -0.09 -7.26 -16.33
C LYS A 126 -0.48 -8.59 -15.64
N ARG A 127 -0.75 -8.58 -14.33
CA ARG A 127 -1.09 -9.80 -13.55
C ARG A 127 -2.59 -10.10 -13.49
N MET A 128 -3.43 -9.08 -13.64
CA MET A 128 -4.88 -9.17 -13.42
C MET A 128 -5.72 -9.10 -14.70
N GLU A 129 -5.11 -9.17 -15.89
CA GLU A 129 -5.86 -9.20 -17.17
C GLU A 129 -6.77 -7.95 -17.31
N THR A 130 -6.19 -6.78 -17.08
CA THR A 130 -6.85 -5.46 -17.19
C THR A 130 -5.83 -4.42 -17.68
N THR A 131 -6.24 -3.16 -17.87
CA THR A 131 -5.36 -2.03 -18.22
C THR A 131 -5.23 -1.02 -17.06
N PRO A 132 -4.16 -0.21 -17.04
CA PRO A 132 -4.06 0.91 -16.10
C PRO A 132 -5.24 1.87 -16.20
N GLU A 133 -5.74 2.14 -17.40
CA GLU A 133 -6.84 3.07 -17.65
C GLU A 133 -8.17 2.54 -17.10
N GLU A 134 -8.44 1.25 -17.25
CA GLU A 134 -9.62 0.59 -16.66
C GLU A 134 -9.56 0.64 -15.13
N LEU A 135 -8.39 0.37 -14.53
CA LEU A 135 -8.19 0.48 -13.09
C LEU A 135 -8.46 1.92 -12.63
N ARG A 136 -7.87 2.90 -13.33
CA ARG A 136 -8.02 4.32 -12.99
C ARG A 136 -9.47 4.77 -13.03
N ALA A 137 -10.24 4.33 -14.03
CA ALA A 137 -11.65 4.67 -14.16
C ALA A 137 -12.52 4.18 -13.00
N VAL A 138 -12.11 3.11 -12.30
CA VAL A 138 -12.78 2.66 -11.07
C VAL A 138 -12.23 3.39 -9.84
N ILE A 139 -10.91 3.55 -9.76
CA ILE A 139 -10.22 4.25 -8.67
C ILE A 139 -10.74 5.68 -8.48
N GLU A 140 -10.98 6.41 -9.58
CA GLU A 140 -11.49 7.79 -9.60
C GLU A 140 -12.85 7.98 -8.92
N LYS A 141 -13.57 6.89 -8.63
CA LYS A 141 -14.90 6.92 -8.00
C LYS A 141 -14.84 6.90 -6.47
N PHE A 142 -13.66 6.69 -5.88
CA PHE A 142 -13.50 6.52 -4.44
C PHE A 142 -12.62 7.62 -3.85
N ASP A 143 -13.09 8.25 -2.78
CA ASP A 143 -12.31 9.24 -2.02
C ASP A 143 -11.23 8.60 -1.14
N CYS A 144 -11.40 7.32 -0.81
CA CYS A 144 -10.46 6.52 -0.03
C CYS A 144 -9.28 5.99 -0.85
N ILE A 145 -9.16 6.34 -2.14
CA ILE A 145 -8.02 5.97 -2.99
C ILE A 145 -7.30 7.22 -3.48
N VAL A 146 -6.02 7.34 -3.14
CA VAL A 146 -5.19 8.49 -3.52
C VAL A 146 -4.14 8.12 -4.57
N TYR A 147 -3.85 9.06 -5.47
CA TYR A 147 -2.84 8.95 -6.55
C TYR A 147 -2.47 10.34 -7.10
#